data_AF-A0A0R3TG00-F1
#
_entry.id   AF-A0A0R3TG00-F1
#
_cell.length_a   1.000
_cell.length_b   1.000
_cell.length_c   1.000
_cell.angle_alpha   90.00
_cell.angle_beta   90.00
_cell.angle_gamma   90.00
#
_symmetry.space_group_name_H-M   'P 1'
#
loop_
_entity.id
_entity.type
_entity.pdbx_description
1 polymer ?
#
loop_
_entity_poly.entity_id
_entity_poly.type
_entity_poly.pdbx_seq_one_letter_code
_entity_poly.pdbx_strand_id
1 'polypeptide(L)'
;MVVDVWYLPPETALPGEDGISFSSRVKRKIATCGGLVDLEWDGELKRNQPKPTLRIAQQKLFRDLIGACDGEKSPKPTISD
;
A
#
# COMPACT_ATOMS: atom_id res chain seq x y z
N MET A 1 28.16 6.98 -8.20
CA MET A 1 27.37 7.11 -6.94
C MET A 1 27.58 5.86 -6.10
N VAL A 2 27.41 5.96 -4.78
CA VAL A 2 27.52 4.83 -3.84
C VAL A 2 26.35 4.89 -2.88
N VAL A 3 25.76 3.74 -2.55
CA VAL A 3 24.77 3.58 -1.47
C VAL A 3 25.30 2.55 -0.49
N ASP A 4 25.33 2.94 0.77
CA ASP A 4 25.73 2.09 1.89
C ASP A 4 24.51 1.83 2.78
N VAL A 5 24.21 0.55 3.01
CA VAL A 5 23.09 0.08 3.81
C VAL A 5 23.65 -0.85 4.86
N TRP A 6 23.43 -0.55 6.14
CA TRP A 6 24.06 -1.21 7.29
C TRP A 6 24.15 -2.75 7.22
N TYR A 7 23.10 -3.40 6.71
CA TYR A 7 22.96 -4.86 6.68
C TYR A 7 23.20 -5.48 5.30
N LEU A 8 23.68 -4.69 4.33
CA LEU A 8 23.98 -5.14 2.97
C LEU A 8 25.39 -4.70 2.58
N PRO A 9 26.04 -5.43 1.66
CA PRO A 9 27.27 -4.93 1.04
C PRO A 9 27.03 -3.58 0.36
N PRO A 10 27.99 -2.64 0.43
CA PRO A 10 27.86 -1.35 -0.23
C PRO A 10 27.77 -1.50 -1.75
N GLU A 11 26.88 -0.74 -2.37
CA GLU A 11 26.61 -0.81 -3.81
C GLU A 11 27.09 0.44 -4.53
N THR A 12 27.89 0.23 -5.57
CA THR A 12 28.39 1.29 -6.46
C THR A 12 27.61 1.32 -7.77
N ALA A 13 27.38 2.53 -8.29
CA ALA A 13 26.80 2.72 -9.62
C ALA A 13 27.76 2.21 -10.71
N LEU A 14 27.21 1.60 -11.75
CA LEU A 14 27.99 1.11 -12.89
C LEU A 14 28.39 2.26 -13.82
N PRO A 15 29.43 2.07 -14.67
CA PRO A 15 29.81 3.06 -15.67
C PRO A 15 28.65 3.35 -16.62
N GLY A 16 28.23 4.63 -16.71
CA GLY A 16 27.13 5.07 -17.57
C GLY A 16 25.72 4.74 -17.05
N GLU A 17 25.59 4.22 -15.82
CA GLU A 17 24.28 3.97 -15.20
C GLU A 17 23.63 5.29 -14.76
N ASP A 18 22.39 5.51 -15.18
CA ASP A 18 21.60 6.65 -14.73
C ASP A 18 21.20 6.53 -13.25
N GLY A 19 21.02 7.66 -12.57
CA GLY A 19 20.66 7.71 -11.16
C GLY A 19 19.33 7.00 -10.84
N ILE A 20 18.36 7.05 -11.76
CA ILE A 20 17.07 6.36 -11.59
C ILE A 20 17.25 4.84 -11.67
N SER A 21 18.01 4.38 -12.66
CA SER A 21 18.34 2.96 -12.84
C SER A 21 19.11 2.42 -11.65
N PHE A 22 20.12 3.17 -11.17
CA PHE A 22 20.90 2.82 -9.99
C PHE A 22 20.02 2.69 -8.74
N SER A 23 19.16 3.68 -8.50
CA SER A 23 18.25 3.69 -7.34
C SER A 23 17.27 2.52 -7.38
N SER A 24 16.72 2.21 -8.56
CA SER A 24 15.81 1.08 -8.77
C SER A 24 16.51 -0.27 -8.50
N ARG A 25 17.77 -0.42 -8.92
CA ARG A 25 18.56 -1.61 -8.66
C ARG A 25 18.86 -1.82 -7.18
N VAL A 26 19.28 -0.77 -6.49
CA VAL A 26 19.56 -0.82 -5.04
C VAL A 26 18.28 -1.13 -4.26
N LYS A 27 17.16 -0.49 -4.61
CA LYS A 27 15.84 -0.77 -4.02
C LYS A 27 15.47 -2.25 -4.16
N ARG A 28 15.64 -2.84 -5.35
CA ARG A 28 15.36 -4.26 -5.59
C ARG A 28 16.22 -5.18 -4.73
N LYS A 29 17.51 -4.86 -4.56
CA LYS A 29 18.41 -5.62 -3.67
C LYS A 29 17.94 -5.57 -2.23
N ILE A 30 17.54 -4.39 -1.73
CA ILE A 30 16.98 -4.22 -0.39
C ILE A 30 15.69 -5.03 -0.24
N ALA A 31 14.77 -4.94 -1.20
CA ALA A 31 13.51 -5.67 -1.16
C ALA A 31 13.73 -7.20 -1.13
N THR A 32 14.64 -7.70 -1.97
CA THR A 32 14.99 -9.12 -2.02
C THR A 32 15.58 -9.60 -0.68
N CYS A 33 16.48 -8.80 -0.09
CA CYS A 33 17.10 -9.13 1.19
C CYS A 33 16.09 -9.11 2.35
N GLY A 34 15.14 -8.17 2.33
CA GLY A 34 14.09 -8.07 3.33
C GLY A 34 12.88 -8.99 3.11
N GLY A 35 12.85 -9.79 2.04
CA GLY A 35 11.68 -10.60 1.67
C GLY A 35 10.45 -9.74 1.28
N LEU A 36 10.68 -8.51 0.83
CA LEU A 36 9.65 -7.56 0.42
C LEU A 36 9.39 -7.66 -1.08
N VAL A 37 8.17 -7.31 -1.49
CA VAL A 37 7.83 -7.17 -2.91
C VAL A 37 8.40 -5.86 -3.44
N ASP A 38 9.19 -5.92 -4.51
CA ASP A 38 9.67 -4.74 -5.24
C ASP A 38 8.52 -4.11 -6.01
N LEU A 39 7.86 -3.12 -5.41
CA LEU A 39 6.81 -2.34 -6.04
C LEU A 39 7.39 -1.03 -6.56
N GLU A 40 6.99 -0.62 -7.76
CA GLU A 40 7.32 0.72 -8.25
C GLU A 40 6.80 1.79 -7.29
N TRP A 41 7.56 2.86 -7.08
CA TRP A 41 7.07 3.94 -6.22
C TRP A 41 6.01 4.71 -6.98
N ASP A 42 4.75 4.33 -6.76
CA ASP A 42 3.59 5.10 -7.19
C ASP A 42 3.49 6.38 -6.35
N GLY A 43 4.24 7.41 -6.77
CA GLY A 43 4.19 8.74 -6.17
C GLY A 43 2.88 9.50 -6.47
N GLU A 44 2.02 8.93 -7.31
CA GLU A 44 0.77 9.54 -7.75
C GLU A 44 -0.21 9.67 -6.60
N LEU A 45 -0.26 8.69 -5.68
CA LEU A 45 -1.22 8.69 -4.57
C LEU A 45 -1.02 9.86 -3.58
N LYS A 46 0.17 10.45 -3.54
CA LYS A 46 0.46 11.67 -2.77
C LYS A 46 -0.05 12.94 -3.46
N ARG A 47 -0.16 12.91 -4.79
CA ARG A 47 -0.55 14.07 -5.63
C ARG A 47 -2.03 14.03 -5.99
N ASN A 48 -2.57 12.82 -6.15
CA ASN A 48 -3.90 12.56 -6.65
C ASN A 48 -4.68 11.67 -5.67
N GLN A 49 -5.96 11.96 -5.56
CA GLN A 49 -6.85 11.16 -4.74
C GLN A 49 -7.07 9.78 -5.39
N PRO A 50 -7.26 8.72 -4.57
CA PRO A 50 -7.63 7.40 -5.09
C PRO A 50 -8.89 7.49 -5.94
N LYS A 51 -8.95 6.66 -7.00
CA LYS A 51 -10.11 6.61 -7.90
C LYS A 51 -11.42 6.46 -7.09
N PRO A 52 -12.49 7.20 -7.40
CA PRO A 52 -13.74 7.14 -6.65
C PRO A 52 -14.32 5.73 -6.55
N THR A 53 -14.16 4.91 -7.59
CA THR A 53 -14.60 3.52 -7.63
C THR A 53 -13.97 2.67 -6.52
N LEU A 54 -12.67 2.83 -6.27
CA LEU A 54 -11.94 2.11 -5.22
C LEU A 54 -12.41 2.55 -3.83
N ARG A 55 -12.65 3.85 -3.64
CA ARG A 55 -13.19 4.39 -2.38
C ARG A 55 -14.56 3.83 -2.05
N ILE A 56 -15.47 3.80 -3.02
CA ILE A 56 -16.82 3.26 -2.83
C ILE A 56 -16.76 1.77 -2.51
N ALA A 57 -15.92 1.00 -3.20
CA ALA A 57 -15.72 -0.41 -2.92
C ALA A 57 -15.21 -0.65 -1.49
N GLN A 58 -14.24 0.14 -1.05
CA GLN A 58 -13.68 0.03 0.31
C GLN A 58 -14.68 0.46 1.38
N GLN A 59 -15.47 1.52 1.13
CA GLN A 59 -16.56 1.95 2.01
C GLN A 59 -17.64 0.88 2.16
N LYS A 60 -17.99 0.17 1.08
CA LYS A 60 -18.96 -0.93 1.12
C LYS A 60 -18.46 -2.08 2.00
N LEU A 61 -17.23 -2.53 1.78
CA LEU A 61 -16.57 -3.55 2.62
C LEU A 61 -16.57 -3.15 4.11
N PHE A 62 -16.24 -1.90 4.40
CA PHE A 62 -16.19 -1.40 5.77
C PHE A 62 -17.57 -1.28 6.41
N ARG A 63 -18.58 -0.83 5.64
CA ARG A 63 -19.98 -0.79 6.08
C ARG A 63 -20.46 -2.18 6.47
N ASP A 64 -20.18 -3.18 5.64
CA ASP A 64 -20.62 -4.55 5.88
C ASP A 64 -19.90 -5.15 7.09
N LEU A 65 -18.62 -4.80 7.32
CA LEU A 65 -17.86 -5.19 8.51
C LEU A 65 -18.46 -4.59 9.80
N ILE A 66 -18.79 -3.29 9.81
CA ILE A 66 -19.41 -2.64 10.98
C ILE A 66 -20.81 -3.18 11.23
N GLY A 67 -21.63 -3.28 10.19
CA GLY A 67 -23.02 -3.74 10.30
C GLY A 67 -23.16 -5.20 10.74
N ALA A 68 -22.10 -6.01 10.58
CA ALA A 68 -22.06 -7.37 11.13
C ALA A 68 -21.93 -7.41 12.67
N CYS A 69 -21.45 -6.32 13.30
CA CYS A 69 -21.32 -6.22 14.76
C CYS A 69 -22.64 -5.78 15.44
N ASP A 70 -23.52 -5.07 14.72
CA ASP A 70 -24.81 -4.55 15.24
C ASP A 70 -25.93 -5.61 15.26
N GLY A 71 -25.58 -6.89 15.34
CA GLY A 71 -26.46 -8.04 15.21
C GLY A 71 -27.35 -8.37 16.42
N GLU A 72 -27.41 -7.54 17.46
CA GLU A 72 -28.41 -7.69 18.53
C GLU A 72 -29.64 -6.80 18.23
N LYS A 73 -30.63 -7.42 17.57
CA LYS A 73 -31.89 -6.80 17.13
C LYS A 73 -32.73 -6.34 18.34
N SER A 74 -33.11 -5.06 18.38
CA SER A 74 -34.27 -4.63 19.17
C SER A 74 -35.57 -4.95 18.41
N PRO A 75 -36.60 -5.55 19.06
CA PRO A 75 -37.85 -5.88 18.41
C PRO A 75 -38.62 -4.59 18.07
N LYS A 76 -39.16 -4.50 16.84
CA LYS A 76 -40.00 -3.38 16.44
C LYS A 76 -41.30 -3.42 17.25
N PRO A 77 -41.76 -2.29 17.83
CA PRO A 77 -43.05 -2.25 18.51
C PRO A 77 -44.18 -2.42 17.50
N THR A 78 -44.94 -3.49 17.67
CA THR A 78 -46.23 -3.74 17.03
C THR A 78 -47.20 -2.67 17.51
N ILE A 79 -47.62 -1.78 16.61
CA ILE A 79 -48.78 -0.91 16.87
C ILE A 79 -50.01 -1.76 16.52
N SER A 80 -50.78 -2.11 17.55
CA SER A 80 -52.11 -2.71 17.44
C SER A 80 -53.16 -1.65 17.12
N ASP A 81 -53.99 -1.96 16.11
CA ASP A 81 -55.28 -1.41 15.66
C ASP A 81 -55.63 0.08 15.92
#